data_AF-A0A6B2LTN9-F1
#
_entry.id   AF-A0A6B2LTN9-F1
#
_cell.length_a   1.000
_cell.length_b   1.000
_cell.length_c   1.000
_cell.angle_alpha   90.00
_cell.angle_beta   90.00
_cell.angle_gamma   90.00
#
_symmetry.space_group_name_H-M   'P 1'
#
loop_
_entity.id
_entity.type
_entity.pdbx_description
1 polymer ?
#
loop_
_entity_poly.entity_id
_entity_poly.type
_entity_poly.pdbx_seq_one_letter_code
_entity_poly.pdbx_strand_id
1 'polypeptide(L)'
;MNVGGLKYETTRATLISEQGSMLHAMFSGFYPTQVDEEGFIFIDRDGNFFSYILNYLRNGTLFLPNDRILLLNLQQEAQFFQLDGLYKL
;
A
#
# COMPACT_ATOMS: atom_id res chain seq x y z
N MET A 1 -8.27 7.21 2.29
CA MET A 1 -6.93 7.55 1.74
C MET A 1 -7.05 7.69 0.24
N ASN A 2 -6.27 8.56 -0.37
CA ASN A 2 -6.27 8.80 -1.81
C ASN A 2 -4.92 8.36 -2.40
N VAL A 3 -4.93 7.41 -3.32
CA VAL A 3 -3.72 6.87 -3.95
C VAL A 3 -3.80 7.12 -5.45
N GLY A 4 -3.03 8.10 -5.93
CA GLY A 4 -3.01 8.50 -7.34
C GLY A 4 -4.37 8.94 -7.89
N GLY A 5 -5.26 9.47 -7.04
CA GLY A 5 -6.63 9.86 -7.39
C GLY A 5 -7.68 8.80 -7.06
N LEU A 6 -7.30 7.56 -6.70
CA LEU A 6 -8.23 6.50 -6.31
C LEU A 6 -8.45 6.48 -4.80
N LYS A 7 -9.73 6.54 -4.38
CA LYS A 7 -10.12 6.53 -2.97
C LYS A 7 -10.18 5.10 -2.43
N TYR A 8 -9.50 4.90 -1.31
CA TYR A 8 -9.47 3.64 -0.56
C TYR A 8 -9.95 3.85 0.88
N GLU A 9 -10.74 2.89 1.34
CA GLU A 9 -11.20 2.80 2.72
C GLU A 9 -10.67 1.52 3.36
N THR A 10 -10.09 1.66 4.55
CA THR A 10 -9.54 0.56 5.34
C THR A 10 -9.33 0.99 6.79
N THR A 11 -8.89 0.06 7.63
CA THR A 11 -8.58 0.35 9.04
C THR A 11 -7.11 0.68 9.25
N ARG A 12 -6.82 1.44 10.31
CA ARG A 12 -5.44 1.65 10.77
C ARG A 12 -4.73 0.33 11.04
N ALA A 13 -5.42 -0.65 11.64
CA ALA A 13 -4.86 -1.97 11.95
C ALA A 13 -4.30 -2.69 10.71
N THR A 14 -5.01 -2.59 9.58
CA THR A 14 -4.54 -3.12 8.30
C THR A 14 -3.25 -2.43 7.82
N LEU A 15 -3.22 -1.10 7.86
CA LEU A 15 -2.10 -0.31 7.34
C LEU A 15 -0.81 -0.43 8.16
N ILE A 16 -0.94 -0.77 9.45
CA ILE A 16 0.20 -0.95 10.36
C ILE A 16 0.60 -2.41 10.57
N SER A 17 -0.05 -3.35 9.87
CA SER A 17 0.12 -4.80 10.09
C SER A 17 1.54 -5.29 9.81
N GLU A 18 2.24 -4.71 8.85
CA GLU A 18 3.65 -5.02 8.55
C GLU A 18 4.57 -3.97 9.18
N GLN A 19 5.18 -4.33 10.31
CA GLN A 19 6.13 -3.47 11.02
C GLN A 19 7.34 -3.14 10.14
N GLY A 20 7.81 -1.89 10.22
CA GLY A 20 8.93 -1.40 9.42
C GLY A 20 8.55 -0.95 8.00
N SER A 21 7.34 -1.24 7.52
CA SER A 21 6.86 -0.73 6.23
C SER A 21 6.63 0.79 6.26
N MET A 22 6.62 1.41 5.08
CA MET A 22 6.30 2.82 4.92
C MET A 22 4.88 3.13 5.42
N LEU A 23 3.91 2.25 5.14
CA LEU A 23 2.53 2.42 5.61
C LEU A 23 2.45 2.30 7.13
N HIS A 24 3.21 1.39 7.73
CA HIS A 24 3.32 1.35 9.19
C HIS A 24 3.85 2.67 9.75
N ALA A 25 4.92 3.23 9.18
CA ALA A 25 5.47 4.51 9.61
C ALA A 25 4.43 5.65 9.48
N MET A 26 3.83 5.81 8.29
CA MET A 26 2.84 6.86 8.01
C MET A 26 1.65 6.82 8.96
N PHE A 27 1.12 5.63 9.25
CA PHE A 27 -0.10 5.46 10.05
C PHE A 27 0.17 5.18 11.53
N SER A 28 1.44 5.13 11.96
CA SER A 28 1.81 5.05 13.38
C SER A 28 1.75 6.39 14.12
N GLY A 29 1.58 7.51 13.39
CA GLY A 29 1.43 8.85 13.97
C GLY A 29 2.74 9.61 14.17
N PHE A 30 3.86 9.07 13.67
CA PHE A 30 5.19 9.67 13.84
C PHE A 30 5.65 10.53 12.66
N TYR A 31 4.96 10.48 11.52
CA TYR A 31 5.42 11.11 10.28
C TYR A 31 4.37 12.07 9.71
N PRO A 32 4.76 13.28 9.27
CA PRO A 32 3.89 14.15 8.51
C PRO A 32 3.44 13.46 7.22
N THR A 33 2.14 13.42 6.98
CA THR A 33 1.56 12.89 5.74
C THR A 33 0.91 14.01 4.95
N GLN A 34 1.13 14.03 3.64
CA GLN A 34 0.38 14.91 2.74
C GLN A 34 -1.10 14.51 2.73
N VAL A 35 -1.98 15.51 2.60
CA VAL A 35 -3.41 15.31 2.44
C VAL A 35 -3.87 15.98 1.14
N ASP A 36 -4.91 15.42 0.52
CA ASP A 36 -5.58 16.04 -0.62
C ASP A 36 -6.53 17.17 -0.17
N GLU A 37 -7.21 17.79 -1.14
CA GLU A 37 -8.15 18.90 -0.89
C GLU A 37 -9.36 18.49 -0.03
N GLU A 38 -9.67 17.19 0.03
CA GLU A 38 -10.76 16.63 0.83
C GLU A 38 -10.27 16.16 2.22
N GLY A 39 -8.98 16.31 2.52
CA GLY A 39 -8.38 15.94 3.81
C GLY A 39 -8.01 14.46 3.93
N PHE A 40 -8.05 13.69 2.85
CA PHE A 40 -7.56 12.31 2.88
C PHE A 40 -6.04 12.27 2.75
N ILE A 41 -5.38 11.39 3.51
CA ILE A 41 -3.96 11.09 3.29
C ILE A 41 -3.75 10.73 1.83
N PHE A 42 -2.88 11.49 1.17
CA PHE A 42 -2.56 11.36 -0.24
C PHE A 42 -1.23 10.62 -0.44
N ILE A 43 -1.23 9.71 -1.39
CA ILE A 43 -0.08 8.92 -1.80
C ILE A 43 0.02 9.01 -3.32
N ASP A 44 1.11 9.61 -3.82
CA ASP A 44 1.35 9.79 -5.26
C ASP A 44 1.89 8.50 -5.91
N ARG A 45 1.06 7.45 -5.92
CA ARG A 45 1.35 6.11 -6.47
C ARG A 45 0.17 5.60 -7.30
N ASP A 46 0.38 4.53 -8.06
CA ASP A 46 -0.69 3.92 -8.85
C ASP A 46 -1.71 3.22 -7.94
N GLY A 47 -2.90 3.80 -7.87
CA GLY A 47 -3.97 3.26 -7.06
C GLY A 47 -4.43 1.87 -7.50
N ASN A 48 -4.30 1.47 -8.78
CA ASN A 48 -4.72 0.13 -9.21
C ASN A 48 -3.86 -0.97 -8.58
N PHE A 49 -2.54 -0.77 -8.54
CA PHE A 49 -1.63 -1.69 -7.88
C PHE A 49 -1.77 -1.65 -6.36
N PHE A 50 -2.14 -0.50 -5.80
CA PHE A 50 -2.42 -0.38 -4.37
C PHE A 50 -3.54 -1.32 -3.89
N SER A 51 -4.49 -1.71 -4.74
CA SER A 51 -5.51 -2.70 -4.37
C SER A 51 -4.90 -4.05 -3.95
N TYR A 52 -3.84 -4.50 -4.63
CA TYR A 52 -3.11 -5.72 -4.30
C TYR A 52 -2.33 -5.56 -3.00
N ILE A 53 -1.67 -4.42 -2.81
CA ILE A 53 -0.99 -4.06 -1.55
C ILE A 53 -1.97 -4.16 -0.38
N LEU A 54 -3.14 -3.55 -0.53
CA LEU A 54 -4.15 -3.52 0.52
C LEU A 54 -4.73 -4.92 0.80
N ASN A 55 -4.93 -5.75 -0.22
CA ASN A 55 -5.39 -7.12 -0.06
C ASN A 55 -4.34 -8.00 0.64
N TYR A 56 -3.06 -7.82 0.30
CA TYR A 56 -1.95 -8.48 1.00
C TYR A 56 -1.96 -8.11 2.49
N LEU A 57 -2.07 -6.83 2.84
CA LEU A 57 -2.12 -6.39 4.24
C LEU A 57 -3.36 -6.88 5.00
N ARG A 58 -4.48 -7.14 4.31
CA ARG A 58 -5.71 -7.69 4.92
C ARG A 58 -5.61 -9.18 5.22
N ASN A 59 -5.03 -9.94 4.29
CA ASN A 59 -5.11 -11.40 4.29
C ASN A 59 -3.79 -12.08 4.68
N GLY A 60 -2.67 -11.36 4.67
CA GLY A 60 -1.31 -11.89 4.81
C GLY A 60 -0.83 -12.73 3.61
N THR A 61 -1.70 -12.97 2.62
CA THR A 61 -1.41 -13.74 1.41
C THR A 61 -2.07 -13.08 0.21
N LEU A 62 -1.52 -13.30 -0.98
CA LEU A 62 -2.03 -12.73 -2.22
C LEU A 62 -2.14 -13.81 -3.30
N PHE A 63 -3.30 -13.92 -3.93
CA PHE A 63 -3.44 -14.70 -5.15
C PHE A 63 -2.94 -13.85 -6.31
N LEU A 64 -1.76 -14.19 -6.79
CA LEU A 64 -1.10 -13.45 -7.85
C LEU A 64 -1.65 -13.86 -9.22
N PRO A 65 -1.97 -12.89 -10.10
CA PRO A 65 -2.33 -13.19 -11.47
C PRO A 65 -1.13 -13.74 -12.24
N ASN A 66 -1.38 -14.61 -13.21
CA ASN A 66 -0.35 -15.15 -14.10
C ASN A 66 -0.01 -14.15 -15.23
N ASP A 67 0.37 -12.93 -14.85
CA ASP A 67 0.78 -11.85 -15.75
C ASP A 67 2.10 -11.25 -15.27
N ARG A 68 3.17 -11.49 -16.04
CA ARG A 68 4.52 -11.08 -15.67
C ARG A 68 4.69 -9.56 -15.56
N ILE A 69 4.03 -8.77 -16.40
CA ILE A 69 4.17 -7.31 -16.38
C ILE A 69 3.48 -6.76 -15.13
N LEU A 70 2.29 -7.28 -14.82
CA LEU A 70 1.58 -6.94 -13.59
C LEU A 70 2.42 -7.27 -12.36
N LEU A 71 3.03 -8.45 -12.32
CA LEU A 71 3.91 -8.87 -11.21
C LEU A 71 5.10 -7.93 -11.01
N LEU A 72 5.76 -7.52 -12.11
CA LEU A 72 6.90 -6.59 -12.02
C LEU A 72 6.48 -5.21 -11.51
N ASN A 73 5.33 -4.69 -11.95
CA ASN A 73 4.81 -3.42 -11.44
C ASN A 73 4.39 -3.53 -9.96
N LEU A 74 3.74 -4.64 -9.57
CA LEU A 74 3.41 -4.89 -8.17
C LEU A 74 4.65 -4.99 -7.29
N GLN A 75 5.73 -5.60 -7.80
CA GLN A 75 7.01 -5.65 -7.09
C GLN A 75 7.62 -4.26 -6.86
N GLN A 76 7.49 -3.35 -7.83
CA GLN A 76 7.92 -1.96 -7.67
C GLN A 76 7.11 -1.24 -6.59
N GLU A 77 5.78 -1.45 -6.53
CA GLU A 77 4.96 -0.89 -5.46
C GLU A 77 5.30 -1.49 -4.09
N ALA A 78 5.50 -2.82 -4.02
CA ALA A 78 5.92 -3.48 -2.77
C ALA A 78 7.24 -2.92 -2.26
N GLN A 79 8.20 -2.66 -3.16
CA GLN A 79 9.46 -2.01 -2.84
C GLN A 79 9.26 -0.57 -2.35
N PHE A 80 8.42 0.22 -3.02
CA PHE A 80 8.11 1.59 -2.62
C PHE A 80 7.53 1.66 -1.20
N PHE A 81 6.54 0.80 -0.91
CA PHE A 81 5.90 0.74 0.40
C PHE A 81 6.73 0.02 1.47
N GLN A 82 7.92 -0.50 1.10
CA GLN A 82 8.82 -1.26 1.98
C GLN A 82 8.11 -2.46 2.62
N LEU A 83 7.35 -3.20 1.79
CA LEU A 83 6.64 -4.42 2.16
C LEU A 83 7.51 -5.62 1.81
N ASP A 84 8.45 -5.90 2.70
CA ASP A 84 9.42 -6.98 2.59
C ASP A 84 8.76 -8.35 2.39
N GLY A 85 7.63 -8.59 3.08
CA GLY A 85 6.91 -9.85 2.94
C GLY A 85 6.35 -10.04 1.53
N LEU A 86 5.85 -8.97 0.91
CA LEU A 86 5.30 -9.01 -0.45
C LEU A 86 6.40 -8.98 -1.53
N TYR A 87 7.50 -8.26 -1.29
CA TYR A 87 8.62 -8.19 -2.24
C TYR A 87 9.34 -9.53 -2.40
N LYS A 88 9.33 -10.37 -1.36
CA LYS A 88 9.99 -11.68 -1.31
C LYS A 88 9.09 -12.85 -1.71
N LEU A 89 7.80 -12.62 -1.98
CA LEU A 89 6.86 -13.62 -2.53
C LEU A 89 7.22 -13.93 -3.99
#